data_AF-A0AA36C3Y7-F1
#
_entry.id   AF-A0AA36C3Y7-F1
#
_cell.length_a   1.000
_cell.length_b   1.000
_cell.length_c   1.000
_cell.angle_alpha   90.00
_cell.angle_beta   90.00
_cell.angle_gamma   90.00
#
_symmetry.space_group_name_H-M   'P 1'
#
loop_
_entity.id
_entity.type
_entity.pdbx_description
1 polymer ?
#
loop_
_entity_poly.entity_id
_entity_poly.type
_entity_poly.pdbx_seq_one_letter_code
_entity_poly.pdbx_strand_id
1 'polypeptide(L)'
;MVLARVRESAQQAFAHPRWRPFLPILLILFTAIYILFGGFLFRVIEYDAKVAAIQRWHGDQYRLRLAHARFMSKQIFNDTKQLLIIIDKDQSERVTGILNDALKLYEAKLKYKGPDRDSWRLKNAINYAYSQLLTVGLNGKSPATTMGKVFHVPYVLLGVPLLFCTIACFAHEYLVPSMLKSGSPYHRRFHALALATLLYLGWAFIVAIFYYLQVHDSFVPAFFTALTAVFTVQMPVDAVTPCVLFVMLLGTTVALLFGYLVAFFACASYGGFDFGIPVSTEVPDDENTAGQQKFTVVVDQAGDSKLIN
;
A
#
# COMPACT_ATOMS: atom_id res chain seq x y z
N MET A 1 35.09 4.70 14.87
CA MET A 1 35.03 3.95 16.15
C MET A 1 33.62 3.91 16.75
N VAL A 2 32.89 5.04 16.86
CA VAL A 2 31.51 5.07 17.40
C VAL A 2 30.51 4.28 16.54
N LEU A 3 30.54 4.44 15.21
CA LEU A 3 29.69 3.69 14.27
C LEU A 3 29.91 2.17 14.33
N ALA A 4 31.15 1.73 14.59
CA ALA A 4 31.47 0.31 14.73
C ALA A 4 30.87 -0.27 16.03
N ARG A 5 30.97 0.47 17.15
CA ARG A 5 30.32 0.07 18.41
C ARG A 5 28.80 0.07 18.32
N VAL A 6 28.20 1.07 17.66
CA VAL A 6 26.74 1.09 17.44
C VAL A 6 26.30 -0.11 16.57
N ARG A 7 27.07 -0.46 15.54
CA ARG A 7 26.83 -1.65 14.72
C ARG A 7 26.96 -2.94 15.54
N GLU A 8 27.99 -3.08 16.36
CA GLU A 8 28.20 -4.26 17.21
C GLU A 8 27.11 -4.39 18.28
N SER A 9 26.74 -3.29 18.95
CA SER A 9 25.64 -3.26 19.92
C SER A 9 24.29 -3.59 19.27
N ALA A 10 24.02 -3.05 18.07
CA ALA A 10 22.82 -3.40 17.32
C ALA A 10 22.86 -4.88 16.91
N GLN A 11 23.97 -5.38 16.37
CA GLN A 11 24.12 -6.78 16.00
C GLN A 11 23.97 -7.73 17.20
N GLN A 12 24.50 -7.38 18.38
CA GLN A 12 24.32 -8.16 19.61
C GLN A 12 22.88 -8.11 20.13
N ALA A 13 22.21 -6.95 20.06
CA ALA A 13 20.80 -6.82 20.44
C ALA A 13 19.87 -7.60 19.50
N PHE A 14 20.14 -7.60 18.19
CA PHE A 14 19.40 -8.36 17.18
C PHE A 14 19.78 -9.86 17.14
N ALA A 15 20.94 -10.24 17.68
CA ALA A 15 21.39 -11.63 17.78
C ALA A 15 20.80 -12.37 19.00
N HIS A 16 20.19 -11.66 19.96
CA HIS A 16 19.56 -12.33 21.09
C HIS A 16 18.30 -13.10 20.63
N PRO A 17 18.26 -14.44 20.80
CA PRO A 17 17.23 -15.30 20.22
C PRO A 17 15.81 -15.03 20.75
N ARG A 18 15.68 -14.32 21.88
CA ARG A 18 14.38 -13.98 22.47
C ARG A 18 13.60 -12.89 21.72
N TRP A 19 14.26 -11.99 20.99
CA TRP A 19 13.60 -10.83 20.37
C TRP A 19 13.34 -10.99 18.87
N ARG A 20 14.08 -11.88 18.21
CA ARG A 20 13.88 -12.25 16.79
C ARG A 20 12.42 -12.52 16.41
N PRO A 21 11.65 -13.36 17.15
CA PRO A 21 10.28 -13.66 16.77
C PRO A 21 9.30 -12.51 17.01
N PHE A 22 9.66 -11.46 17.76
CA PHE A 22 8.78 -10.31 17.99
C PHE A 22 9.04 -9.15 17.04
N LEU A 23 10.20 -9.16 16.36
CA LEU A 23 10.64 -8.08 15.49
C LEU A 23 9.65 -7.78 14.34
N PRO A 24 9.14 -8.77 13.57
CA PRO A 24 8.24 -8.46 12.46
C PRO A 24 6.88 -7.94 12.94
N ILE A 25 6.38 -8.41 14.09
CA ILE A 25 5.13 -7.93 14.70
C ILE A 25 5.30 -6.46 15.13
N LEU A 26 6.43 -6.12 15.77
CA LEU A 26 6.74 -4.76 16.16
C LEU A 26 6.85 -3.84 14.92
N LEU A 27 7.49 -4.32 13.84
CA LEU A 27 7.60 -3.59 12.58
C LEU A 27 6.23 -3.37 11.92
N ILE A 28 5.34 -4.36 11.94
CA ILE A 28 3.95 -4.20 11.44
C ILE A 28 3.21 -3.14 12.25
N LEU A 29 3.28 -3.21 13.60
CA LEU A 29 2.63 -2.23 14.46
C LEU A 29 3.19 -0.82 14.23
N PHE A 30 4.52 -0.69 14.15
CA PHE A 30 5.18 0.58 13.90
C PHE A 30 4.81 1.16 12.54
N THR A 31 4.76 0.32 11.50
CA THR A 31 4.34 0.73 10.15
C THR A 31 2.88 1.16 10.11
N ALA A 32 1.99 0.44 10.82
CA ALA A 32 0.58 0.82 10.94
C ALA A 32 0.41 2.19 11.62
N ILE A 33 1.12 2.42 12.73
CA ILE A 33 1.14 3.72 13.42
C ILE A 33 1.67 4.82 12.49
N TYR A 34 2.74 4.53 11.75
CA TYR A 34 3.34 5.48 10.81
C TYR A 34 2.36 5.90 9.70
N ILE A 35 1.61 4.95 9.14
CA ILE A 35 0.55 5.23 8.14
C ILE A 35 -0.56 6.11 8.74
N LEU A 36 -1.02 5.79 9.95
CA LEU A 36 -2.07 6.56 10.63
C LEU A 36 -1.59 8.00 10.94
N PHE A 37 -0.35 8.13 11.41
CA PHE A 37 0.28 9.42 11.68
C PHE A 37 0.41 10.28 10.41
N GLY A 38 0.91 9.69 9.32
CA GLY A 38 0.98 10.36 8.02
C GLY A 38 -0.39 10.80 7.52
N GLY A 39 -1.39 9.93 7.58
CA GLY A 39 -2.76 10.25 7.20
C GLY A 39 -3.39 11.37 8.04
N PHE A 40 -3.10 11.40 9.34
CA PHE A 40 -3.53 12.47 10.23
C PHE A 40 -2.87 13.81 9.86
N LEU A 41 -1.55 13.86 9.68
CA LEU A 41 -0.84 15.08 9.31
C LEU A 41 -1.28 15.62 7.94
N PHE A 42 -1.42 14.75 6.94
CA PHE A 42 -1.93 15.17 5.64
C PHE A 42 -3.34 15.77 5.73
N ARG A 43 -4.22 15.20 6.56
CA ARG A 43 -5.53 15.80 6.81
C ARG A 43 -5.37 17.19 7.42
N VAL A 44 -4.60 17.36 8.48
CA VAL A 44 -4.45 18.66 9.17
C VAL A 44 -3.93 19.73 8.22
N ILE A 45 -2.97 19.38 7.36
CA ILE A 45 -2.33 20.33 6.44
C ILE A 45 -3.21 20.68 5.23
N GLU A 46 -3.88 19.68 4.63
CA GLU A 46 -4.56 19.87 3.33
C GLU A 46 -6.07 20.16 3.43
N TYR A 47 -6.70 19.86 4.57
CA TYR A 47 -8.16 19.96 4.71
C TYR A 47 -8.66 21.40 4.50
N ASP A 48 -8.07 22.37 5.19
CA ASP A 48 -8.53 23.77 5.13
C ASP A 48 -8.29 24.39 3.74
N ALA A 49 -7.13 24.12 3.15
CA ALA A 49 -6.81 24.55 1.79
C ALA A 49 -7.80 23.99 0.77
N LYS A 50 -8.22 22.74 0.94
CA LYS A 50 -9.23 22.11 0.07
C LYS A 50 -10.61 22.73 0.26
N VAL A 51 -11.04 22.98 1.50
CA VAL A 51 -12.33 23.63 1.78
C VAL A 51 -12.36 25.02 1.14
N ALA A 52 -11.29 25.81 1.28
CA ALA A 52 -11.16 27.11 0.64
C ALA A 52 -11.20 27.02 -0.90
N ALA A 53 -10.52 26.03 -1.49
CA ALA A 53 -10.54 25.80 -2.93
C ALA A 53 -11.93 25.44 -3.46
N ILE A 54 -12.69 24.62 -2.72
CA ILE A 54 -14.07 24.24 -3.08
C ILE A 54 -14.99 25.45 -3.00
N GLN A 55 -14.85 26.29 -1.96
CA GLN A 55 -15.62 27.53 -1.82
C GLN A 55 -15.33 28.50 -2.96
N ARG A 56 -14.05 28.70 -3.31
CA ARG A 56 -13.64 29.52 -4.47
C ARG A 56 -14.24 28.98 -5.76
N TRP A 57 -14.16 27.67 -5.99
CA TRP A 57 -14.74 27.04 -7.17
C TRP A 57 -16.25 27.30 -7.29
N HIS A 58 -17.02 27.13 -6.21
CA HIS A 58 -18.45 27.44 -6.22
C HIS A 58 -18.73 28.94 -6.48
N GLY A 59 -17.91 29.84 -5.92
CA GLY A 59 -18.01 31.28 -6.19
C GLY A 59 -17.73 31.61 -7.65
N ASP A 60 -16.67 31.05 -8.23
CA ASP A 60 -16.30 31.27 -9.63
C ASP A 60 -17.36 30.72 -10.59
N GLN A 61 -17.92 29.55 -10.31
CA GLN A 61 -19.03 28.98 -11.08
C GLN A 61 -20.24 29.90 -11.09
N TYR A 62 -20.61 30.46 -9.94
CA TYR A 62 -21.71 31.42 -9.86
C TYR A 62 -21.43 32.68 -10.71
N ARG A 63 -20.20 33.22 -10.63
CA ARG A 63 -19.80 34.42 -11.41
C ARG A 63 -19.82 34.16 -12.92
N LEU A 64 -19.34 32.99 -13.34
CA LEU A 64 -19.34 32.58 -14.75
C LEU A 64 -20.75 32.45 -15.31
N ARG A 65 -21.66 31.77 -14.58
CA ARG A 65 -23.06 31.66 -15.00
C ARG A 65 -23.73 33.02 -15.11
N LEU A 66 -23.53 33.90 -14.13
CA LEU A 66 -24.11 35.24 -14.15
C LEU A 66 -23.56 36.09 -15.30
N ALA A 67 -22.25 36.03 -15.56
CA ALA A 67 -21.64 36.73 -16.69
C ALA A 67 -22.19 36.21 -18.03
N HIS A 68 -22.33 34.90 -18.18
CA HIS A 68 -22.87 34.28 -19.39
C HIS A 68 -24.36 34.58 -19.59
N ALA A 69 -25.16 34.55 -18.52
CA ALA A 69 -26.56 34.96 -18.56
C ALA A 69 -26.74 36.42 -18.99
N ARG A 70 -25.91 37.33 -18.45
CA ARG A 70 -25.90 38.75 -18.87
C ARG A 70 -25.50 38.91 -20.34
N PHE A 71 -24.52 38.14 -20.79
CA PHE A 71 -24.09 38.16 -22.19
C PHE A 71 -25.21 37.72 -23.13
N MET A 72 -25.83 36.57 -22.86
CA MET A 72 -26.96 36.08 -23.64
C MET A 72 -28.16 37.04 -23.62
N SER A 73 -28.48 37.61 -22.45
CA SER A 73 -29.54 38.63 -22.34
C SER A 73 -29.26 39.83 -23.24
N LYS A 74 -28.02 40.35 -23.25
CA LYS A 74 -27.63 41.45 -24.13
C LYS A 74 -27.76 41.08 -25.62
N GLN A 75 -27.35 39.88 -26.01
CA GLN A 75 -27.50 39.45 -27.41
C GLN A 75 -28.96 39.36 -27.83
N ILE A 76 -29.82 38.74 -27.02
CA ILE A 76 -31.25 38.58 -27.34
C ILE A 76 -31.91 39.95 -27.57
N PHE A 77 -31.56 40.94 -26.76
CA PHE A 77 -32.20 42.25 -26.77
C PHE A 77 -31.54 43.30 -27.68
N ASN A 78 -30.29 43.12 -28.07
CA ASN A 78 -29.56 44.08 -28.92
C ASN A 78 -29.46 43.63 -30.39
N ASP A 79 -29.47 42.32 -30.69
CA ASP A 79 -29.33 41.80 -32.07
C ASP A 79 -30.67 41.52 -32.77
N THR A 80 -31.82 41.62 -32.09
CA THR A 80 -33.11 41.49 -32.75
C THR A 80 -33.42 42.76 -33.55
N LYS A 81 -33.01 42.76 -34.82
CA LYS A 81 -33.12 43.83 -35.85
C LYS A 81 -34.49 44.52 -36.00
N GLN A 82 -35.52 44.12 -35.25
CA GLN A 82 -36.89 44.67 -35.30
C GLN A 82 -37.52 44.90 -33.91
N LEU A 83 -36.83 44.61 -32.81
CA LEU A 83 -37.34 44.77 -31.44
C LEU A 83 -36.42 45.69 -30.66
N LEU A 84 -36.52 47.00 -30.90
CA LEU A 84 -35.94 48.01 -30.03
C LEU A 84 -36.82 48.12 -28.78
N ILE A 85 -36.88 47.04 -27.98
CA ILE A 85 -37.53 47.08 -26.68
C ILE A 85 -36.59 47.86 -25.77
N ILE A 86 -37.01 49.04 -25.34
CA ILE A 86 -36.37 49.75 -24.23
C ILE A 86 -36.67 48.93 -22.98
N ILE A 87 -35.73 48.09 -22.59
CA ILE A 87 -35.90 47.20 -21.45
C ILE A 87 -35.47 47.96 -20.20
N ASP A 88 -36.42 48.15 -19.30
CA ASP A 88 -36.16 48.64 -17.96
C ASP A 88 -35.16 47.71 -17.24
N LYS A 89 -34.31 48.29 -16.40
CA LYS A 89 -33.23 47.57 -15.72
C LYS A 89 -33.77 46.34 -14.96
N ASP A 90 -34.94 46.49 -14.34
CA ASP A 90 -35.60 45.44 -13.58
C ASP A 90 -36.02 44.24 -14.46
N GLN A 91 -36.44 44.49 -15.70
CA GLN A 91 -36.80 43.43 -16.65
C GLN A 91 -35.57 42.67 -17.14
N SER A 92 -34.45 43.38 -17.36
CA SER A 92 -33.17 42.74 -17.73
C SER A 92 -32.63 41.87 -16.59
N GLU A 93 -32.74 42.33 -15.33
CA GLU A 93 -32.34 41.55 -14.16
C GLU A 93 -33.20 40.29 -14.00
N ARG A 94 -34.53 40.39 -14.21
CA ARG A 94 -35.44 39.24 -14.15
C ARG A 94 -35.10 38.18 -15.21
N VAL A 95 -34.86 38.59 -16.45
CA VAL A 95 -34.48 37.68 -17.54
C VAL A 95 -33.13 37.04 -17.28
N THR A 96 -32.16 37.81 -16.78
CA THR A 96 -30.85 37.28 -16.36
C THR A 96 -31.01 36.22 -15.26
N GLY A 97 -31.90 36.45 -14.29
CA GLY A 97 -32.23 35.49 -13.24
C GLY A 97 -32.78 34.17 -13.80
N ILE A 98 -33.80 34.26 -14.67
CA ILE A 98 -34.40 33.09 -15.34
C ILE A 98 -33.34 32.29 -16.11
N LEU A 99 -32.47 33.00 -16.83
CA LEU A 99 -31.44 32.36 -17.66
C LEU A 99 -30.34 31.70 -16.82
N ASN A 100 -29.96 32.31 -15.69
CA ASN A 100 -29.06 31.69 -14.71
C ASN A 100 -29.65 30.40 -14.14
N ASP A 101 -30.95 30.36 -13.84
CA ASP A 101 -31.61 29.16 -13.33
C ASP A 101 -31.75 28.07 -14.41
N ALA A 102 -32.02 28.47 -15.66
CA ALA A 102 -31.99 27.55 -16.79
C ALA A 102 -30.59 26.93 -17.01
N LEU A 103 -29.53 27.73 -16.89
CA LEU A 103 -28.14 27.25 -16.97
C LEU A 103 -27.82 26.27 -15.84
N LYS A 104 -28.25 26.53 -14.61
CA LYS A 104 -28.09 25.57 -13.49
C LYS A 104 -28.77 24.23 -13.80
N LEU A 105 -29.99 24.26 -14.34
CA LEU A 105 -30.72 23.04 -14.72
C LEU A 105 -30.03 22.29 -15.86
N TYR A 106 -29.48 23.02 -16.83
CA TYR A 106 -28.71 22.43 -17.92
C TYR A 106 -27.42 21.76 -17.42
N GLU A 107 -26.67 22.46 -16.57
CA GLU A 107 -25.46 21.91 -15.97
C GLU A 107 -25.73 20.71 -15.06
N ALA A 108 -26.87 20.68 -14.37
CA ALA A 108 -27.28 19.51 -13.59
C ALA A 108 -27.54 18.27 -14.47
N LYS A 109 -27.84 18.46 -15.77
CA LYS A 109 -27.96 17.37 -16.75
C LYS A 109 -26.62 16.96 -17.33
N LEU A 110 -25.64 17.87 -17.33
CA LEU A 110 -24.26 17.52 -17.68
C LEU A 110 -23.70 16.64 -16.56
N LYS A 111 -23.10 15.50 -16.91
CA LYS A 111 -22.35 14.64 -15.96
C LYS A 111 -21.01 15.30 -15.60
N TYR A 112 -21.02 16.56 -15.17
CA TYR A 112 -19.83 17.27 -14.74
C TYR A 112 -19.48 16.91 -13.30
N LYS A 113 -18.27 16.38 -13.09
CA LYS A 113 -17.79 16.01 -11.76
C LYS A 113 -17.15 17.23 -11.10
N GLY A 114 -17.85 17.82 -10.14
CA GLY A 114 -17.33 18.91 -9.31
C GLY A 114 -16.14 18.47 -8.43
N PRO A 115 -15.48 19.42 -7.74
CA PRO A 115 -14.40 19.09 -6.83
C PRO A 115 -14.90 18.20 -5.69
N ASP A 116 -14.23 17.07 -5.47
CA ASP A 116 -14.56 16.13 -4.40
C ASP A 116 -14.37 16.79 -3.02
N ARG A 117 -15.45 16.80 -2.23
CA ARG A 117 -15.50 17.38 -0.87
C ARG A 117 -14.82 16.48 0.16
N ASP A 118 -14.75 15.18 -0.09
CA ASP A 118 -14.31 14.23 0.90
C ASP A 118 -12.86 13.80 0.71
N SER A 119 -12.17 14.37 -0.28
CA SER A 119 -10.83 13.96 -0.68
C SER A 119 -9.83 13.98 0.48
N TRP A 120 -9.92 14.94 1.41
CA TRP A 120 -9.01 15.05 2.57
C TRP A 120 -9.66 14.74 3.92
N ARG A 121 -10.79 14.01 3.93
CA ARG A 121 -11.28 13.39 5.18
C ARG A 121 -10.29 12.34 5.67
N LEU A 122 -10.31 12.05 6.98
CA LEU A 122 -9.32 11.16 7.62
C LEU A 122 -9.15 9.82 6.91
N LYS A 123 -10.25 9.13 6.57
CA LYS A 123 -10.19 7.83 5.86
C LYS A 123 -9.45 7.94 4.52
N ASN A 124 -9.77 8.98 3.74
CA ASN A 124 -9.13 9.23 2.45
C ASN A 124 -7.70 9.75 2.57
N ALA A 125 -7.36 10.44 3.66
CA ALA A 125 -6.01 10.87 3.96
C ALA A 125 -5.12 9.69 4.40
N ILE A 126 -5.66 8.75 5.20
CA ILE A 126 -4.98 7.49 5.55
C ILE A 126 -4.76 6.64 4.30
N ASN A 127 -5.77 6.45 3.46
CA ASN A 127 -5.61 5.70 2.21
C ASN A 127 -4.59 6.34 1.28
N TYR A 128 -4.56 7.67 1.21
CA TYR A 128 -3.53 8.40 0.47
C TYR A 128 -2.15 8.12 1.06
N ALA A 129 -1.97 8.28 2.37
CA ALA A 129 -0.71 8.05 3.05
C ALA A 129 -0.20 6.60 2.88
N TYR A 130 -1.11 5.62 2.93
CA TYR A 130 -0.81 4.21 2.69
C TYR A 130 -0.43 3.93 1.23
N SER A 131 -1.16 4.50 0.26
CA SER A 131 -0.86 4.28 -1.16
C SER A 131 0.48 4.89 -1.59
N GLN A 132 0.93 5.96 -0.92
CA GLN A 132 2.27 6.52 -1.14
C GLN A 132 3.37 5.54 -0.69
N LEU A 133 3.19 4.89 0.47
CA LEU A 133 4.16 3.91 0.97
C LEU A 133 4.23 2.66 0.11
N LEU A 134 3.09 2.27 -0.48
CA LEU A 134 3.01 1.18 -1.45
C LEU A 134 3.56 1.52 -2.83
N THR A 135 3.99 2.76 -3.06
CA THR A 135 4.43 3.29 -4.38
C THR A 135 3.41 3.15 -5.51
N VAL A 136 2.18 2.80 -5.18
CA VAL A 136 1.03 2.69 -6.09
C VAL A 136 0.53 4.09 -6.48
N GLY A 137 0.61 5.04 -5.55
CA GLY A 137 0.03 6.37 -5.75
C GLY A 137 -1.49 6.37 -5.65
N LEU A 138 -2.13 7.53 -5.78
CA LEU A 138 -3.59 7.63 -5.81
C LEU A 138 -3.99 8.55 -6.96
N ASN A 139 -4.55 7.99 -8.03
CA ASN A 139 -5.01 8.62 -9.28
C ASN A 139 -5.17 10.16 -9.25
N GLY A 140 -4.07 10.89 -9.48
CA GLY A 140 -4.07 12.35 -9.60
C GLY A 140 -4.26 13.15 -8.30
N LYS A 141 -4.32 12.49 -7.12
CA LYS A 141 -4.38 13.16 -5.83
C LYS A 141 -2.97 13.50 -5.35
N SER A 142 -2.70 14.80 -5.17
CA SER A 142 -1.44 15.31 -4.66
C SER A 142 -1.73 16.45 -3.66
N PRO A 143 -0.90 16.65 -2.62
CA PRO A 143 -1.00 17.80 -1.74
C PRO A 143 -0.95 19.10 -2.55
N ALA A 144 -1.94 19.97 -2.34
CA ALA A 144 -2.01 21.26 -3.00
C ALA A 144 -1.12 22.28 -2.30
N THR A 145 -0.96 22.16 -0.97
CA THR A 145 -0.21 23.11 -0.16
C THR A 145 1.30 22.90 -0.29
N THR A 146 2.07 23.99 -0.17
CA THR A 146 3.53 23.91 -0.12
C THR A 146 4.00 23.07 1.07
N MET A 147 3.37 23.24 2.23
CA MET A 147 3.70 22.46 3.43
C MET A 147 3.44 20.97 3.25
N GLY A 148 2.33 20.59 2.63
CA GLY A 148 2.00 19.19 2.34
C GLY A 148 2.99 18.55 1.37
N LYS A 149 3.45 19.29 0.35
CA LYS A 149 4.51 18.84 -0.57
C LYS A 149 5.85 18.67 0.14
N VAL A 150 6.23 19.61 1.00
CA VAL A 150 7.47 19.53 1.78
C VAL A 150 7.44 18.36 2.77
N PHE A 151 6.30 18.10 3.41
CA PHE A 151 6.11 16.97 4.32
C PHE A 151 6.09 15.61 3.58
N HIS A 152 5.51 15.56 2.38
CA HIS A 152 5.39 14.33 1.58
C HIS A 152 6.74 13.70 1.26
N VAL A 153 7.77 14.50 0.95
CA VAL A 153 9.11 14.01 0.59
C VAL A 153 9.75 13.15 1.70
N PRO A 154 9.99 13.66 2.93
CA PRO A 154 10.57 12.85 4.00
C PRO A 154 9.64 11.71 4.43
N TYR A 155 8.32 11.90 4.36
CA TYR A 155 7.35 10.87 4.70
C TYR A 155 7.51 9.62 3.81
N VAL A 156 7.63 9.81 2.50
CA VAL A 156 7.82 8.72 1.54
C VAL A 156 9.24 8.14 1.63
N LEU A 157 10.26 9.00 1.76
CA LEU A 157 11.66 8.57 1.83
C LEU A 157 11.92 7.58 2.98
N LEU A 158 11.29 7.80 4.14
CA LEU A 158 11.40 6.91 5.29
C LEU A 158 10.35 5.78 5.26
N GLY A 159 9.14 6.09 4.81
CA GLY A 159 8.02 5.16 4.85
C GLY A 159 8.12 4.01 3.86
N VAL A 160 8.60 4.27 2.64
CA VAL A 160 8.71 3.23 1.60
C VAL A 160 9.67 2.14 2.05
N PRO A 161 10.95 2.42 2.41
CA PRO A 161 11.85 1.39 2.93
C PRO A 161 11.26 0.67 4.14
N LEU A 162 10.62 1.39 5.06
CA LEU A 162 10.00 0.80 6.25
C LEU A 162 8.93 -0.24 5.88
N LEU A 163 8.01 0.06 4.96
CA LEU A 163 6.95 -0.86 4.54
C LEU A 163 7.53 -2.10 3.87
N PHE A 164 8.40 -1.92 2.87
CA PHE A 164 8.99 -3.03 2.13
C PHE A 164 9.88 -3.91 3.02
N CYS A 165 10.67 -3.32 3.92
CA CYS A 165 11.42 -4.06 4.93
C CYS A 165 10.50 -4.85 5.86
N THR A 166 9.38 -4.27 6.29
CA THR A 166 8.41 -4.96 7.16
C THR A 166 7.82 -6.20 6.47
N ILE A 167 7.41 -6.07 5.20
CA ILE A 167 6.88 -7.19 4.41
C ILE A 167 7.96 -8.25 4.18
N ALA A 168 9.17 -7.84 3.81
CA ALA A 168 10.28 -8.74 3.56
C ALA A 168 10.71 -9.51 4.83
N CYS A 169 10.84 -8.83 5.97
CA CYS A 169 11.13 -9.46 7.26
C CYS A 169 10.04 -10.43 7.69
N PHE A 170 8.77 -10.07 7.51
CA PHE A 170 7.65 -10.96 7.83
C PHE A 170 7.67 -12.23 6.97
N ALA A 171 7.90 -12.09 5.66
CA ALA A 171 8.04 -13.23 4.76
C ALA A 171 9.24 -14.12 5.12
N HIS A 172 10.39 -13.52 5.39
CA HIS A 172 11.63 -14.25 5.69
C HIS A 172 11.59 -14.98 7.03
N GLU A 173 11.09 -14.36 8.10
CA GLU A 173 11.13 -14.93 9.46
C GLU A 173 10.01 -15.94 9.71
N TYR A 174 8.81 -15.75 9.13
CA TYR A 174 7.67 -16.65 9.39
C TYR A 174 7.32 -17.57 8.23
N LEU A 175 7.24 -17.04 7.00
CA LEU A 175 6.67 -17.79 5.88
C LEU A 175 7.70 -18.73 5.23
N VAL A 176 8.94 -18.27 5.05
CA VAL A 176 10.00 -19.10 4.46
C VAL A 176 10.32 -20.34 5.32
N PRO A 177 10.55 -20.24 6.65
CA PRO A 177 10.85 -21.41 7.49
C PRO A 177 9.69 -22.39 7.59
N SER A 178 8.46 -21.90 7.49
CA SER A 178 7.25 -22.74 7.48
C SER A 178 7.15 -23.62 6.23
N MET A 179 7.67 -23.15 5.09
CA MET A 179 7.60 -23.88 3.81
C MET A 179 8.90 -24.63 3.48
N LEU A 180 10.05 -24.14 3.96
CA LEU A 180 11.36 -24.68 3.63
C LEU A 180 12.27 -24.71 4.87
N LYS A 181 12.79 -25.88 5.21
CA LYS A 181 13.85 -26.02 6.22
C LYS A 181 15.23 -25.87 5.60
N SER A 182 16.22 -25.42 6.38
CA SER A 182 17.62 -25.34 5.96
C SER A 182 18.11 -26.69 5.41
N GLY A 183 18.88 -26.68 4.33
CA GLY A 183 19.39 -27.90 3.70
C GLY A 183 18.36 -28.70 2.87
N SER A 184 17.16 -28.17 2.62
CA SER A 184 16.15 -28.87 1.81
C SER A 184 16.66 -29.19 0.39
N PRO A 185 16.38 -30.40 -0.16
CA PRO A 185 16.80 -30.79 -1.49
C PRO A 185 16.15 -29.94 -2.58
N TYR A 186 16.80 -29.86 -3.75
CA TYR A 186 16.37 -29.02 -4.88
C TYR A 186 14.89 -29.19 -5.25
N HIS A 187 14.38 -30.43 -5.31
CA HIS A 187 12.98 -30.67 -5.66
C HIS A 187 11.99 -30.03 -4.68
N ARG A 188 12.30 -29.98 -3.36
CA ARG A 188 11.45 -29.31 -2.36
C ARG A 188 11.46 -27.81 -2.54
N ARG A 189 12.62 -27.22 -2.87
CA ARG A 189 12.76 -25.78 -3.19
C ARG A 189 11.91 -25.42 -4.41
N PHE A 190 11.95 -26.26 -5.44
CA PHE A 190 11.13 -26.10 -6.64
C PHE A 190 9.63 -26.22 -6.35
N HIS A 191 9.19 -27.19 -5.54
CA HIS A 191 7.79 -27.29 -5.12
C HIS A 191 7.33 -26.08 -4.29
N ALA A 192 8.18 -25.56 -3.41
CA ALA A 192 7.87 -24.35 -2.64
C ALA A 192 7.71 -23.12 -3.56
N LEU A 193 8.57 -22.98 -4.56
CA LEU A 193 8.44 -21.94 -5.59
C LEU A 193 7.14 -22.08 -6.39
N ALA A 194 6.82 -23.29 -6.84
CA ALA A 194 5.57 -23.57 -7.56
C ALA A 194 4.34 -23.26 -6.70
N LEU A 195 4.35 -23.65 -5.42
CA LEU A 195 3.28 -23.36 -4.47
C LEU A 195 3.13 -21.85 -4.23
N ALA A 196 4.22 -21.12 -4.00
CA ALA A 196 4.17 -19.66 -3.84
C ALA A 196 3.62 -18.96 -5.09
N THR A 197 3.98 -19.44 -6.28
CA THR A 197 3.46 -18.94 -7.55
C THR A 197 1.97 -19.22 -7.71
N LEU A 198 1.50 -20.41 -7.34
CA LEU A 198 0.08 -20.76 -7.36
C LEU A 198 -0.72 -19.94 -6.33
N LEU A 199 -0.19 -19.72 -5.14
CA LEU A 199 -0.80 -18.86 -4.13
C LEU A 199 -0.93 -17.42 -4.62
N TYR A 200 0.11 -16.90 -5.29
CA TYR A 200 0.06 -15.59 -5.92
C TYR A 200 -1.04 -15.49 -6.99
N LEU A 201 -1.09 -16.46 -7.92
CA LEU A 201 -2.10 -16.47 -8.98
C LEU A 201 -3.51 -16.63 -8.42
N GLY A 202 -3.69 -17.48 -7.40
CA GLY A 202 -4.96 -17.64 -6.70
C GLY A 202 -5.39 -16.35 -6.01
N TRP A 203 -4.48 -15.66 -5.34
CA TRP A 203 -4.75 -14.35 -4.73
C TRP A 203 -5.12 -13.30 -5.77
N ALA A 204 -4.36 -13.21 -6.87
CA ALA A 204 -4.65 -12.30 -7.97
C ALA A 204 -6.04 -12.56 -8.56
N PHE A 205 -6.45 -13.83 -8.67
CA PHE A 205 -7.80 -14.18 -9.14
C PHE A 205 -8.90 -13.74 -8.15
N ILE A 206 -8.71 -13.93 -6.85
CA ILE A 206 -9.66 -13.47 -5.82
C ILE A 206 -9.79 -11.94 -5.84
N VAL A 207 -8.67 -11.23 -5.89
CA VAL A 207 -8.65 -9.75 -5.98
C VAL A 207 -9.26 -9.28 -7.30
N ALA A 208 -9.04 -9.99 -8.41
CA ALA A 208 -9.66 -9.68 -9.69
C ALA A 208 -11.19 -9.78 -9.64
N ILE A 209 -11.73 -10.79 -8.98
CA ILE A 209 -13.18 -10.90 -8.75
C ILE A 209 -13.67 -9.71 -7.93
N PHE A 210 -12.97 -9.36 -6.84
CA PHE A 210 -13.33 -8.20 -6.03
C PHE A 210 -13.33 -6.90 -6.84
N TYR A 211 -12.31 -6.68 -7.67
CA TYR A 211 -12.21 -5.52 -8.56
C TYR A 211 -13.30 -5.51 -9.63
N TYR A 212 -13.65 -6.66 -10.20
CA TYR A 212 -14.76 -6.75 -11.16
C TYR A 212 -16.11 -6.40 -10.51
N LEU A 213 -16.33 -6.79 -9.24
CA LEU A 213 -17.60 -6.54 -8.57
C LEU A 213 -17.75 -5.11 -8.05
N GLN A 214 -16.66 -4.44 -7.70
CA GLN A 214 -16.69 -3.17 -6.96
C GLN A 214 -16.11 -1.98 -7.73
N VAL A 215 -15.33 -2.22 -8.79
CA VAL A 215 -14.43 -1.21 -9.34
C VAL A 215 -14.52 -1.10 -10.86
N HIS A 216 -14.38 -2.21 -11.58
CA HIS A 216 -14.32 -2.22 -13.04
C HIS A 216 -15.56 -2.87 -13.65
N ASP A 217 -16.08 -2.28 -14.72
CA ASP A 217 -17.23 -2.84 -15.46
C ASP A 217 -16.89 -4.14 -16.22
N SER A 218 -15.61 -4.45 -16.39
CA SER A 218 -15.13 -5.63 -17.12
C SER A 218 -14.06 -6.39 -16.36
N PHE A 219 -14.04 -7.72 -16.53
CA PHE A 219 -13.15 -8.61 -15.81
C PHE A 219 -11.69 -8.49 -16.26
N VAL A 220 -11.43 -8.22 -17.55
CA VAL A 220 -10.05 -8.20 -18.09
C VAL A 220 -9.19 -7.11 -17.44
N PRO A 221 -9.63 -5.84 -17.33
CA PRO A 221 -8.89 -4.81 -16.60
C PRO A 221 -8.75 -5.11 -15.10
N ALA A 222 -9.78 -5.70 -14.49
CA ALA A 222 -9.75 -6.10 -13.09
C ALA A 222 -8.65 -7.16 -12.83
N PHE A 223 -8.60 -8.18 -13.69
CA PHE A 223 -7.58 -9.23 -13.63
C PHE A 223 -6.18 -8.68 -13.90
N PHE A 224 -6.03 -7.83 -14.91
CA PHE A 224 -4.75 -7.19 -15.21
C PHE A 224 -4.24 -6.33 -14.04
N THR A 225 -5.14 -5.56 -13.40
CA THR A 225 -4.80 -4.72 -12.25
C THR A 225 -4.40 -5.58 -11.04
N ALA A 226 -5.09 -6.68 -10.80
CA ALA A 226 -4.74 -7.61 -9.73
C ALA A 226 -3.38 -8.30 -9.98
N LEU A 227 -3.09 -8.68 -11.23
CA LEU A 227 -1.83 -9.32 -11.62
C LEU A 227 -0.64 -8.35 -11.61
N THR A 228 -0.87 -7.07 -11.86
CA THR A 228 0.21 -6.06 -11.87
C THR A 228 0.39 -5.38 -10.51
N ALA A 229 -0.49 -5.66 -9.54
CA ALA A 229 -0.41 -5.14 -8.17
C ALA A 229 0.91 -5.50 -7.46
N VAL A 230 1.48 -6.68 -7.72
CA VAL A 230 2.80 -7.08 -7.15
C VAL A 230 3.94 -6.17 -7.60
N PHE A 231 3.81 -5.54 -8.77
CA PHE A 231 4.77 -4.57 -9.29
C PHE A 231 4.43 -3.14 -8.87
N THR A 232 3.46 -2.97 -7.97
CA THR A 232 2.95 -1.66 -7.53
C THR A 232 2.35 -0.82 -8.65
N VAL A 233 2.00 -1.44 -9.78
CA VAL A 233 1.34 -0.76 -10.89
C VAL A 233 -0.16 -0.70 -10.61
N GLN A 234 -0.72 0.51 -10.58
CA GLN A 234 -2.16 0.72 -10.50
C GLN A 234 -2.71 1.20 -11.83
N MET A 235 -3.83 0.61 -12.25
CA MET A 235 -4.66 1.20 -13.28
C MET A 235 -5.47 2.36 -12.69
N PRO A 236 -5.78 3.39 -13.51
CA PRO A 236 -6.66 4.45 -13.08
C PRO A 236 -8.03 3.89 -12.73
N VAL A 237 -8.54 4.33 -11.59
CA VAL A 237 -9.81 3.91 -11.03
C VAL A 237 -10.65 5.13 -10.73
N ASP A 238 -11.86 5.11 -11.25
CA ASP A 238 -12.83 6.16 -11.04
C ASP A 238 -13.57 5.99 -9.72
N ALA A 239 -13.62 7.07 -8.93
CA ALA A 239 -14.60 7.30 -7.86
C ALA A 239 -14.86 6.11 -6.90
N VAL A 240 -13.81 5.55 -6.30
CA VAL A 240 -13.95 4.45 -5.33
C VAL A 240 -14.30 4.97 -3.94
N THR A 241 -15.13 4.24 -3.20
CA THR A 241 -15.38 4.55 -1.79
C THR A 241 -14.12 4.37 -0.95
N PRO A 242 -13.97 5.11 0.18
CA PRO A 242 -12.77 5.00 1.02
C PRO A 242 -12.53 3.56 1.54
N CYS A 243 -13.60 2.83 1.83
CA CYS A 243 -13.50 1.47 2.35
C CYS A 243 -13.02 0.50 1.27
N VAL A 244 -13.58 0.58 0.06
CA VAL A 244 -13.14 -0.28 -1.05
C VAL A 244 -11.68 0.03 -1.37
N LEU A 245 -11.28 1.30 -1.44
CA LEU A 245 -9.90 1.68 -1.68
C LEU A 245 -8.93 1.11 -0.62
N PHE A 246 -9.32 1.14 0.66
CA PHE A 246 -8.53 0.53 1.73
C PHE A 246 -8.33 -0.98 1.51
N VAL A 247 -9.40 -1.69 1.13
CA VAL A 247 -9.34 -3.12 0.80
C VAL A 247 -8.46 -3.36 -0.42
N MET A 248 -8.49 -2.51 -1.44
CA MET A 248 -7.59 -2.60 -2.59
C MET A 248 -6.12 -2.52 -2.16
N LEU A 249 -5.77 -1.53 -1.32
CA LEU A 249 -4.40 -1.33 -0.84
C LEU A 249 -3.92 -2.50 0.02
N LEU A 250 -4.80 -3.04 0.88
CA LEU A 250 -4.53 -4.28 1.62
C LEU A 250 -4.31 -5.46 0.66
N GLY A 251 -5.15 -5.57 -0.38
CA GLY A 251 -5.02 -6.52 -1.48
C GLY A 251 -3.62 -6.48 -2.10
N THR A 252 -3.12 -5.28 -2.37
CA THR A 252 -1.78 -5.03 -2.89
C THR A 252 -0.69 -5.41 -1.90
N THR A 253 -0.81 -5.13 -0.60
CA THR A 253 0.19 -5.61 0.39
C THR A 253 0.33 -7.12 0.43
N VAL A 254 -0.79 -7.85 0.34
CA VAL A 254 -0.76 -9.31 0.31
C VAL A 254 -0.17 -9.82 -1.01
N ALA A 255 -0.47 -9.16 -2.13
CA ALA A 255 0.16 -9.47 -3.41
C ALA A 255 1.69 -9.28 -3.35
N LEU A 256 2.17 -8.19 -2.74
CA LEU A 256 3.59 -7.94 -2.50
C LEU A 256 4.21 -9.02 -1.61
N LEU A 257 3.52 -9.45 -0.56
CA LEU A 257 3.98 -10.53 0.31
C LEU A 257 4.22 -11.84 -0.47
N PHE A 258 3.27 -12.24 -1.32
CA PHE A 258 3.45 -13.40 -2.20
C PHE A 258 4.56 -13.18 -3.24
N GLY A 259 4.68 -11.96 -3.77
CA GLY A 259 5.81 -11.60 -4.65
C GLY A 259 7.17 -11.78 -3.98
N TYR A 260 7.31 -11.35 -2.73
CA TYR A 260 8.52 -11.59 -1.93
C TYR A 260 8.78 -13.07 -1.70
N LEU A 261 7.75 -13.88 -1.45
CA LEU A 261 7.91 -15.33 -1.32
C LEU A 261 8.42 -15.98 -2.59
N VAL A 262 7.85 -15.62 -3.74
CA VAL A 262 8.33 -16.10 -5.04
C VAL A 262 9.79 -15.68 -5.25
N ALA A 263 10.15 -14.44 -4.94
CA ALA A 263 11.53 -13.96 -5.05
C ALA A 263 12.48 -14.73 -4.13
N PHE A 264 12.12 -14.96 -2.86
CA PHE A 264 12.95 -15.72 -1.93
C PHE A 264 13.15 -17.17 -2.39
N PHE A 265 12.08 -17.88 -2.78
CA PHE A 265 12.23 -19.26 -3.25
C PHE A 265 12.95 -19.37 -4.59
N ALA A 266 12.81 -18.40 -5.48
CA ALA A 266 13.59 -18.33 -6.70
C ALA A 266 15.09 -18.18 -6.38
N CYS A 267 15.44 -17.27 -5.46
CA CYS A 267 16.82 -17.10 -4.98
C CYS A 267 17.38 -18.37 -4.30
N ALA A 268 16.58 -19.09 -3.50
CA ALA A 268 17.03 -20.36 -2.90
C ALA A 268 17.19 -21.50 -3.92
N SER A 269 16.39 -21.50 -4.99
CA SER A 269 16.41 -22.57 -5.99
C SER A 269 17.53 -22.37 -7.01
N TYR A 270 17.77 -21.13 -7.44
CA TYR A 270 18.71 -20.81 -8.53
C TYR A 270 19.98 -20.09 -8.07
N GLY A 271 19.93 -19.36 -6.95
CA GLY A 271 21.03 -18.50 -6.49
C GLY A 271 21.97 -19.13 -5.46
N GLY A 272 21.72 -20.37 -5.02
CA GLY A 272 22.54 -21.06 -4.02
C GLY A 272 22.54 -20.41 -2.63
N PHE A 273 21.62 -19.47 -2.38
CA PHE A 273 21.53 -18.76 -1.10
C PHE A 273 20.92 -19.67 -0.04
N ASP A 274 21.71 -20.06 0.96
CA ASP A 274 21.18 -20.65 2.20
C ASP A 274 20.70 -19.53 3.10
N PHE A 275 19.40 -19.53 3.41
CA PHE A 275 18.72 -18.45 4.14
C PHE A 275 19.14 -18.28 5.62
N GLY A 276 20.25 -18.89 6.04
CA GLY A 276 20.75 -18.75 7.42
C GLY A 276 19.67 -19.04 8.47
N ILE A 277 18.69 -19.89 8.12
CA ILE A 277 17.62 -20.29 9.02
C ILE A 277 18.35 -20.97 10.18
N PRO A 278 18.23 -20.48 11.42
CA PRO A 278 18.85 -21.14 12.55
C PRO A 278 18.35 -22.58 12.54
N VAL A 279 19.28 -23.51 12.39
CA VAL A 279 19.02 -24.90 12.69
C VAL A 279 18.55 -24.88 14.13
N SER A 280 17.26 -25.09 14.35
CA SER A 280 16.82 -25.59 15.64
C SER A 280 17.59 -26.88 15.81
N THR A 281 18.71 -26.84 16.53
CA THR A 281 19.17 -27.99 17.27
C THR A 281 18.05 -28.29 18.25
N GLU A 282 17.01 -28.95 17.76
CA GLU A 282 16.37 -30.00 18.54
C GLU A 282 17.54 -30.89 18.94
N VAL A 283 18.04 -30.66 20.15
CA VAL A 283 18.79 -31.68 20.86
C VAL A 283 17.87 -32.88 20.81
N PRO A 284 18.25 -33.98 20.13
CA PRO A 284 17.46 -35.18 20.23
C PRO A 284 17.37 -35.47 21.73
N ASP A 285 16.16 -35.61 22.26
CA ASP A 285 15.99 -36.21 23.56
C ASP A 285 16.65 -37.59 23.47
N ASP A 286 17.88 -37.70 23.99
CA ASP A 286 18.65 -38.93 24.13
C ASP A 286 17.97 -39.78 25.22
N GLU A 287 16.77 -40.26 24.92
CA GLU A 287 16.14 -41.42 25.55
C GLU A 287 15.98 -42.52 24.49
N ASN A 288 17.10 -42.94 23.89
CA ASN A 288 17.23 -44.29 23.32
C ASN A 288 18.66 -44.67 22.90
N THR A 289 19.68 -44.32 23.68
CA THR A 289 21.02 -44.93 23.57
C THR A 289 21.17 -46.11 24.55
N ALA A 290 20.27 -47.10 24.46
CA ALA A 290 20.56 -48.43 24.95
C ALA A 290 21.59 -49.09 24.00
N GLY A 291 22.87 -48.78 24.19
CA GLY A 291 23.94 -49.33 23.35
C GLY A 291 25.33 -48.71 23.48
N GLN A 292 25.62 -47.85 24.46
CA GLN A 292 27.00 -47.48 24.75
C GLN A 292 27.64 -48.55 25.64
N GLN A 293 28.42 -49.45 25.04
CA GLN A 293 29.38 -50.28 25.76
C GLN A 293 30.34 -49.37 26.54
N LYS A 294 30.21 -49.41 27.86
CA LYS A 294 31.04 -48.69 28.81
C LYS A 294 32.38 -49.43 28.91
N PHE A 295 33.37 -49.03 28.10
CA PHE A 295 34.73 -49.52 28.26
C PHE A 295 35.34 -48.93 29.54
N THR A 296 35.36 -49.73 30.61
CA THR A 296 36.17 -49.45 31.80
C THR A 296 37.61 -49.79 31.51
N VAL A 297 38.45 -48.76 31.35
CA VAL A 297 39.91 -48.92 31.30
C VAL A 297 40.40 -49.20 32.73
N VAL A 298 40.72 -50.46 33.01
CA VAL A 298 41.48 -50.82 34.21
C VAL A 298 42.95 -50.75 33.84
N VAL A 299 43.65 -49.77 34.39
CA VAL A 299 45.11 -49.66 34.28
C VAL A 299 45.72 -50.57 35.33
N ASP A 300 46.31 -51.68 34.91
CA ASP A 300 47.12 -52.50 35.80
C ASP A 300 48.50 -51.84 36.01
N GLN A 301 49.13 -52.05 37.16
CA GLN A 301 50.35 -51.36 37.60
C GLN A 301 51.62 -51.65 36.75
N ALA A 302 51.48 -52.35 35.63
CA ALA A 302 52.56 -52.64 34.68
C ALA A 302 52.46 -51.89 33.33
N GLY A 303 51.48 -51.00 33.14
CA GLY A 303 51.52 -49.99 32.06
C GLY A 303 51.12 -50.45 30.64
N ASP A 304 50.56 -51.64 30.45
CA ASP A 304 49.99 -52.06 29.16
C ASP A 304 48.45 -52.08 29.18
N SER A 305 47.83 -51.20 28.38
CA SER A 305 46.39 -51.16 28.19
C SER A 305 45.94 -52.12 27.10
N LYS A 306 45.16 -53.16 27.45
CA LYS A 306 44.41 -53.97 26.49
C LYS A 306 42.90 -53.75 26.65
N LEU A 307 42.23 -53.47 25.54
CA LEU A 307 40.77 -53.39 25.46
C LEU A 307 40.20 -54.80 25.41
N ILE A 308 39.27 -55.13 26.31
CA ILE A 308 38.48 -56.36 26.26
C ILE A 308 37.01 -55.93 26.12
N ASN A 309 36.30 -56.59 25.21
CA ASN A 309 34.88 -56.36 24.87
C ASN A 309 33.93 -56.69 26.02
#